data_AF-A0A1C2IUR5-F1
#
_entry.id   AF-A0A1C2IUR5-F1
#
_cell.length_a   1.000
_cell.length_b   1.000
_cell.length_c   1.000
_cell.angle_alpha   90.00
_cell.angle_beta   90.00
_cell.angle_gamma   90.00
#
_symmetry.space_group_name_H-M   'P 1'
#
loop_
_entity.id
_entity.type
_entity.pdbx_description
1 polymer ?
#
loop_
_entity_poly.entity_id
_entity_poly.type
_entity_poly.pdbx_seq_one_letter_code
_entity_poly.pdbx_strand_id
1 'polypeptide(L)' 'MKILDSSESLDNYLKSIRNNHIQLVTAFASGTEETLSALLANGNTIDLIVGTINAFTSPKFIEYCAEHDSKHQQGRQ' A
#
# COMPACT_ATOMS: atom_id res chain seq x y z
N MET A 1 -16.99 -8.74 -0.06
CA MET A 1 -15.59 -8.81 0.43
C MET A 1 -15.06 -10.19 0.11
N LYS A 2 -14.02 -10.32 -0.72
CA LYS A 2 -13.33 -11.60 -0.97
C LYS A 2 -12.08 -11.62 -0.10
N ILE A 3 -11.92 -12.66 0.72
CA ILE A 3 -10.72 -12.87 1.53
C ILE A 3 -9.81 -13.76 0.71
N LEU A 4 -8.57 -13.32 0.48
CA LEU A 4 -7.54 -14.09 -0.22
C LEU A 4 -6.68 -14.83 0.81
N ASP A 5 -6.22 -16.02 0.46
CA ASP A 5 -5.25 -16.78 1.25
C ASP A 5 -3.92 -16.89 0.50
N SER A 6 -2.94 -17.57 1.09
CA SER A 6 -1.61 -17.73 0.51
C SER A 6 -1.58 -18.50 -0.82
N SER A 7 -2.67 -19.19 -1.21
CA SER A 7 -2.80 -19.90 -2.48
C SER A 7 -3.26 -18.99 -3.63
N GLU A 8 -3.99 -17.91 -3.33
CA GLU A 8 -4.40 -16.88 -4.30
C GLU A 8 -3.78 -15.52 -3.92
N SER A 9 -2.58 -15.24 -4.44
CA SER A 9 -1.99 -13.91 -4.27
C SER A 9 -2.90 -12.82 -4.86
N LEU A 10 -2.86 -11.62 -4.27
CA LEU A 10 -3.57 -10.46 -4.79
C LEU A 10 -3.26 -10.22 -6.26
N ASP A 11 -2.00 -10.42 -6.65
CA ASP A 11 -1.55 -10.29 -8.04
C ASP A 11 -2.23 -11.30 -8.96
N ASN A 12 -2.30 -12.58 -8.58
CA ASN A 12 -2.99 -13.61 -9.36
C ASN A 12 -4.49 -13.32 -9.48
N TYR A 13 -5.10 -12.86 -8.38
CA TYR A 13 -6.51 -12.47 -8.38
C TYR A 13 -6.77 -11.32 -9.35
N LEU A 14 -6.00 -10.23 -9.27
CA LEU A 14 -6.14 -9.07 -10.16
C LEU A 14 -5.92 -9.47 -11.63
N LYS A 15 -4.92 -10.32 -11.91
CA LYS A 15 -4.66 -10.87 -13.25
C LYS A 15 -5.78 -11.75 -13.80
N SER A 16 -6.69 -12.26 -12.97
CA SER A 16 -7.84 -13.06 -13.43
C SER A 16 -9.04 -12.20 -13.86
N ILE A 17 -9.09 -10.93 -13.44
CA ILE A 17 -10.21 -10.03 -13.73
C ILE A 17 -10.12 -9.55 -15.19
N ARG A 18 -11.22 -9.69 -15.93
CA ARG A 18 -11.34 -9.30 -17.35
C ARG A 18 -12.60 -8.49 -17.59
N ASN A 19 -12.56 -7.58 -18.56
CA ASN A 19 -13.71 -6.82 -19.08
C ASN A 19 -14.57 -6.15 -18.00
N ASN A 20 -13.95 -5.65 -16.93
CA ASN A 20 -14.61 -4.94 -15.83
C ASN A 20 -14.20 -3.47 -15.78
N HIS A 21 -14.99 -2.67 -15.07
CA HIS A 21 -14.60 -1.34 -14.66
C HIS A 21 -14.04 -1.40 -13.23
N ILE A 22 -12.81 -0.92 -13.03
CA ILE A 22 -12.08 -1.03 -11.77
C ILE A 22 -11.66 0.36 -11.31
N GLN A 23 -12.02 0.71 -10.08
CA GLN A 23 -11.46 1.89 -9.43
C GLN A 23 -10.24 1.48 -8.61
N LEU A 24 -9.06 1.98 -9.00
CA LEU A 24 -7.79 1.73 -8.32
C LEU A 24 -7.39 2.98 -7.53
N VAL A 25 -7.22 2.84 -6.23
CA VAL A 25 -6.72 3.91 -5.35
C VAL A 25 -5.33 3.52 -4.86
N THR A 26 -4.33 4.33 -5.15
CA THR A 26 -2.94 4.07 -4.76
C THR A 26 -2.26 5.28 -4.13
N ALA A 27 -1.42 5.02 -3.14
CA ALA A 27 -0.52 6.02 -2.56
C ALA A 27 0.90 5.99 -3.14
N PHE A 28 1.18 4.99 -3.99
CA PHE A 28 2.51 4.74 -4.53
C PHE A 28 2.39 4.32 -6.00
N ALA A 29 2.27 5.31 -6.88
CA ALA A 29 1.96 5.10 -8.29
C ALA A 29 3.01 4.24 -9.01
N SER A 30 4.30 4.48 -8.77
CA SER A 30 5.40 3.71 -9.39
C SER A 30 5.38 2.22 -9.02
N GLY A 31 4.92 1.86 -7.82
CA GLY A 31 4.77 0.46 -7.42
C GLY A 31 3.58 -0.26 -8.04
N THR A 32 2.75 0.42 -8.84
CA THR A 32 1.51 -0.15 -9.40
C THR A 32 1.54 -0.37 -10.91
N GLU A 33 2.64 -0.05 -11.58
CA GLU A 33 2.74 -0.07 -13.06
C GLU A 33 2.48 -1.44 -13.67
N GLU A 34 3.10 -2.50 -13.13
CA GLU A 34 2.92 -3.87 -13.63
C GLU A 34 1.46 -4.35 -13.46
N THR A 35 0.87 -4.09 -12.30
CA THR A 35 -0.52 -4.45 -12.00
C THR A 35 -1.49 -3.70 -12.92
N LEU A 36 -1.29 -2.38 -13.09
CA LEU A 36 -2.10 -1.55 -13.98
C LEU A 36 -2.03 -2.08 -15.42
N SER A 37 -0.82 -2.39 -15.90
CA SER A 37 -0.61 -2.93 -17.24
C SER A 37 -1.33 -4.26 -17.45
N ALA A 38 -1.24 -5.18 -16.47
CA ALA A 38 -1.91 -6.47 -16.53
C ALA A 38 -3.44 -6.33 -16.56
N LEU A 39 -4.00 -5.43 -15.74
CA LEU A 39 -5.44 -5.19 -15.71
C LEU A 39 -5.93 -4.56 -17.02
N LEU A 40 -5.22 -3.60 -17.60
CA LEU A 40 -5.57 -3.01 -18.89
C LEU A 40 -5.51 -4.04 -20.03
N ALA A 41 -4.45 -4.87 -20.06
CA ALA A 41 -4.30 -5.94 -21.05
C ALA A 41 -5.44 -6.97 -21.01
N ASN A 42 -6.14 -7.08 -19.89
CA ASN A 42 -7.30 -7.94 -19.71
C ASN A 42 -8.63 -7.30 -20.16
N GLY A 43 -8.60 -6.16 -20.84
CA GLY A 43 -9.77 -5.46 -21.34
C GLY A 43 -10.54 -4.70 -20.25
N ASN A 44 -9.94 -4.49 -19.08
CA ASN A 44 -10.57 -3.69 -18.03
C ASN A 44 -10.44 -2.20 -18.33
N THR A 45 -11.41 -1.42 -17.87
CA THR A 45 -11.31 0.04 -17.79
C THR A 45 -10.94 0.43 -16.37
N ILE A 46 -10.01 1.37 -16.20
CA ILE A 46 -9.49 1.75 -14.89
C ILE A 46 -9.69 3.22 -14.61
N ASP A 47 -10.33 3.52 -13.48
CA ASP A 47 -10.33 4.83 -12.83
C ASP A 47 -9.23 4.84 -11.78
N LEU A 48 -8.16 5.59 -12.03
CA LEU A 48 -7.00 5.67 -11.14
C LEU A 48 -7.08 6.93 -10.27
N ILE A 49 -7.11 6.74 -8.95
CA ILE A 49 -6.98 7.80 -7.96
C ILE A 49 -5.62 7.66 -7.30
N VAL A 50 -4.76 8.65 -7.47
CA VAL A 50 -3.45 8.70 -6.81
C VAL A 50 -3.53 9.67 -5.64
N GLY A 51 -3.42 9.13 -4.42
CA GLY A 51 -3.24 9.91 -3.21
C GLY A 51 -1.77 10.02 -2.85
N THR A 52 -1.38 11.03 -2.07
CA THR A 52 -0.06 11.07 -1.46
C THR A 52 -0.16 10.62 0.00
N ILE A 53 0.63 9.62 0.40
CA ILE A 53 0.90 9.37 1.82
C ILE A 53 2.26 10.00 2.12
N ASN A 54 2.26 11.24 2.59
CA ASN A 54 3.49 11.92 3.03
C ASN A 54 3.89 11.56 4.47
N ALA A 55 3.34 10.49 5.03
CA ALA A 55 3.58 10.05 6.41
C ALA A 55 4.50 8.81 6.45
N PHE A 56 5.64 8.86 5.76
CA PHE A 56 6.68 7.85 5.95
C PHE A 56 7.49 8.20 7.21
N THR A 57 7.11 7.61 8.34
CA THR A 57 7.96 7.63 9.53
C THR A 57 9.03 6.55 9.37
N SER A 58 10.31 6.93 9.36
CA SER A 58 11.36 5.92 9.34
C SER A 58 11.33 5.10 10.65
N PRO A 59 11.56 3.77 10.61
CA PRO A 59 11.69 2.97 11.84
C PRO A 59 12.73 3.54 12.81
N LYS A 60 13.84 4.08 12.27
CA LYS A 60 14.87 4.78 13.05
C LYS A 60 14.34 5.99 13.82
N PHE A 61 13.35 6.70 13.27
CA PHE A 61 12.71 7.82 13.95
C PHE A 61 11.80 7.33 15.09
N ILE A 62 11.15 6.17 14.93
CA ILE A 62 10.37 5.53 16.00
C ILE A 62 11.30 5.08 17.13
N GLU A 63 12.43 4.45 16.80
CA GLU A 63 13.48 4.06 17.76
C GLU A 63 14.03 5.28 18.50
N TYR A 64 14.38 6.35 17.78
CA TYR A 64 14.83 7.61 18.36
C TYR A 64 13.83 8.17 19.39
N CYS A 65 12.53 8.19 19.05
CA CYS A 65 11.49 8.64 19.99
C CYS A 65 11.42 7.76 21.24
N ALA A 66 11.49 6.43 21.10
CA ALA A 66 11.46 5.50 22.23
C ALA A 66 12.65 5.68 23.18
N GLU A 67 13.85 5.89 22.64
CA GLU A 67 15.06 6.14 23.44
C GLU A 67 15.01 7.47 24.20
N HIS A 68 14.37 8.50 23.64
CA HIS A 68 14.31 9.84 24.21
C HIS A 68 13.10 10.06 25.13
N ASP A 69 12.05 9.26 25.03
CA ASP A 69 10.98 9.19 26.03
C ASP A 69 11.50 8.65 27.38
N SER A 70 12.39 7.65 27.32
CA SER A 70 13.01 7.01 28.49
C SER A 70 13.86 7.98 29.34
N LYS A 71 14.46 9.01 28.72
CA LYS A 71 15.32 9.99 29.40
C LYS A 71 14.54 11.07 30.14
N HIS A 72 13.26 11.31 29.79
CA HIS A 72 12.42 12.29 30.48
C HIS A 72 11.85 11.81 31.81
N GLN A 73 11.91 10.51 32.11
CA GLN A 73 11.44 9.95 33.38
C GLN A 73 12.49 9.98 34.51
N GLN A 74 13.78 10.18 34.19
CA GLN A 74 14.85 10.21 35.20
C GLN A 74 15.10 11.60 35.81
N GLY A 75 14.44 12.65 35.32
CA GLY A 75 14.56 14.03 35.83
C GLY A 75 13.36 14.50 36.68
N ARG A 76 12.42 13.61 37.01
CA ARG A 76 11.30 13.89 37.92
C ARG A 76 11.44 13.05 39.19
N GLN A 77 12.43 13.37 40.01
CA GLN A 77 12.49 13.00 41.42
C GLN A 77 12.61 14.28 42.24
#